data_AF-F9RKE3-F1
#
_entry.id   AF-F9RKE3-F1
#
_cell.length_a   1.000
_cell.length_b   1.000
_cell.length_c   1.000
_cell.angle_alpha   90.00
_cell.angle_beta   90.00
_cell.angle_gamma   90.00
#
_symmetry.space_group_name_H-M   'P 1'
#
loop_
_entity.id
_entity.type
_entity.pdbx_description
1 polymer ?
#
loop_
_entity_poly.entity_id
_entity_poly.type
_entity_poly.pdbx_seq_one_letter_code
_entity_poly.pdbx_strand_id
1 'polypeptide(L)'
;MSNNASTVREIDLQEECDAAGIDLGKIEQNSVLQEAFFLPYQAQWFNEEAPLAIHEKSRRTGITFAQAGKDALTASKPRSRGGRNTFYIGTKKEMALEYIAAVALFAKAYNAGAKASVYEVPFWDDDNEREILSYMIRFPKSGFKVQALSSNPANIRGLQGDVTVDEAAHQPELAEMLKAVQAVLMWGGRVRMIST
;
A
#
# COMPACT_ATOMS: atom_id res chain seq x y z
N MET A 1 -8.24 27.76 -21.74
CA MET A 1 -8.20 26.30 -21.53
C MET A 1 -6.80 25.95 -21.05
N SER A 2 -6.55 26.06 -19.74
CA SER A 2 -5.24 25.73 -19.17
C SER A 2 -5.12 24.22 -19.01
N ASN A 3 -4.09 23.68 -19.65
CA ASN A 3 -3.74 22.27 -19.67
C ASN A 3 -3.16 21.90 -18.29
N ASN A 4 -4.01 21.46 -17.34
CA ASN A 4 -3.54 21.01 -16.03
C ASN A 4 -3.07 19.55 -16.15
N ALA A 5 -1.94 19.35 -16.83
CA ALA A 5 -1.28 18.06 -16.85
C ALA A 5 -0.78 17.77 -15.44
N SER A 6 -1.41 16.82 -14.76
CA SER A 6 -0.98 16.26 -13.48
C SER A 6 0.39 15.59 -13.67
N THR A 7 1.45 16.36 -13.48
CA THR A 7 2.82 15.87 -13.64
C THR A 7 3.16 14.97 -12.47
N VAL A 8 3.37 13.68 -12.73
CA VAL A 8 3.95 12.73 -11.78
C VAL A 8 5.29 13.29 -11.31
N ARG A 9 5.44 13.47 -9.99
CA ARG A 9 6.66 13.98 -9.36
C ARG A 9 7.36 12.85 -8.63
N GLU A 10 8.65 12.65 -8.91
CA GLU A 10 9.50 11.83 -8.05
C GLU A 10 9.78 12.61 -6.76
N ILE A 11 9.57 11.98 -5.60
CA ILE A 11 9.71 12.63 -4.29
C ILE A 11 10.91 12.06 -3.53
N ASP A 12 11.53 12.91 -2.71
CA ASP A 12 12.41 12.45 -1.66
C ASP A 12 11.55 11.95 -0.50
N LEU A 13 11.55 10.63 -0.29
CA LEU A 13 10.74 10.01 0.74
C LEU A 13 11.15 10.45 2.15
N GLN A 14 12.43 10.75 2.38
CA GLN A 14 12.91 11.21 3.68
C GLN A 14 12.34 12.59 3.99
N GLU A 15 12.42 13.53 3.04
CA GLU A 15 11.88 14.88 3.21
C GLU A 15 10.36 14.88 3.47
N GLU A 16 9.60 14.06 2.74
CA GLU A 16 8.14 13.95 2.93
C GLU A 16 7.77 13.29 4.26
N CYS A 17 8.54 12.28 4.70
CA CYS A 17 8.35 11.68 6.02
C CYS A 17 8.67 12.69 7.13
N ASP A 18 9.76 13.43 7.03
CA ASP A 18 10.14 14.45 8.01
C ASP A 18 9.10 15.57 8.10
N ALA A 19 8.57 16.03 6.95
CA ALA A 19 7.49 17.01 6.89
C ALA A 19 6.18 16.50 7.53
N ALA A 20 5.92 15.20 7.46
CA ALA A 20 4.78 14.55 8.12
C ALA A 20 5.06 14.14 9.59
N GLY A 21 6.27 14.38 10.10
CA GLY A 21 6.68 13.97 11.46
C GLY A 21 6.90 12.45 11.63
N ILE A 22 7.16 11.74 10.53
CA ILE A 22 7.38 10.29 10.48
C ILE A 22 8.89 10.01 10.55
N ASP A 23 9.33 9.23 11.55
CA ASP A 23 10.73 8.83 11.71
C ASP A 23 11.06 7.60 10.84
N LEU A 24 11.58 7.85 9.63
CA LEU A 24 12.00 6.80 8.70
C LEU A 24 13.15 5.94 9.27
N GLY A 25 14.02 6.53 10.09
CA GLY A 25 15.17 5.85 10.70
C GLY A 25 14.74 4.71 11.62
N LYS A 26 13.65 4.87 12.36
CA LYS A 26 13.05 3.77 13.16
C LYS A 26 12.52 2.62 12.30
N ILE A 27 12.03 2.90 11.11
CA ILE A 27 11.54 1.87 10.18
C ILE A 27 12.73 1.06 9.66
N GLU A 28 13.84 1.71 9.26
CA GLU A 28 15.04 1.03 8.76
C GLU A 28 15.82 0.25 9.83
N GLN A 29 15.81 0.68 11.09
CA GLN A 29 16.51 0.02 12.20
C GLN A 29 15.97 -1.39 12.52
N ASN A 30 14.77 -1.76 12.03
CA ASN A 30 14.25 -3.13 12.16
C ASN A 30 14.89 -4.13 11.18
N SER A 31 15.93 -3.75 10.43
CA SER A 31 16.66 -4.62 9.49
C SER A 31 17.64 -5.58 10.18
N VAL A 32 17.15 -6.44 11.08
CA VAL A 32 17.97 -7.51 11.66
C VAL A 32 17.79 -8.78 10.83
N LEU A 33 18.57 -8.92 9.76
CA LEU A 33 18.63 -10.11 8.90
C LEU A 33 19.14 -11.40 9.60
N GLN A 34 19.14 -11.46 10.94
CA GLN A 34 19.61 -12.60 11.73
C GLN A 34 18.53 -13.26 12.60
N GLU A 35 17.37 -12.64 12.82
CA GLU A 35 16.24 -13.23 13.58
C GLU A 35 14.99 -13.36 12.71
N ALA A 36 13.98 -14.09 13.20
CA ALA A 36 12.66 -14.15 12.57
C ALA A 36 12.05 -12.74 12.50
N PHE A 37 12.04 -12.17 11.29
CA PHE A 37 11.62 -10.79 11.03
C PHE A 37 10.16 -10.52 11.46
N PHE A 38 9.31 -11.56 11.45
CA PHE A 38 7.90 -11.46 11.83
C PHE A 38 7.60 -12.31 13.07
N LEU A 39 6.75 -11.77 13.94
CA LEU A 39 6.11 -12.54 15.00
C LEU A 39 5.21 -13.63 14.38
N PRO A 40 4.93 -14.75 15.08
CA PRO A 40 4.18 -15.87 14.50
C PRO A 40 2.85 -15.48 13.84
N TYR A 41 2.08 -14.58 14.45
CA TYR A 41 0.81 -14.10 13.88
C TYR A 41 1.01 -13.20 12.65
N GLN A 42 2.08 -12.41 12.60
CA GLN A 42 2.44 -11.60 11.43
C GLN A 42 2.87 -12.50 10.28
N ALA A 43 3.64 -13.56 10.56
CA ALA A 43 4.05 -14.55 9.58
C ALA A 43 2.84 -15.35 9.05
N GLN A 44 1.88 -15.69 9.91
CA GLN A 44 0.63 -16.32 9.49
C GLN A 44 -0.14 -15.41 8.53
N TRP A 45 -0.33 -14.13 8.89
CA TRP A 45 -0.98 -13.13 8.03
C TRP A 45 -0.25 -12.93 6.70
N PHE A 46 1.08 -12.81 6.75
CA PHE A 46 1.92 -12.66 5.56
C PHE A 46 1.75 -13.82 4.57
N ASN A 47 1.57 -15.04 5.08
CA ASN A 47 1.40 -16.24 4.26
C ASN A 47 -0.06 -16.48 3.82
N GLU A 48 -1.01 -15.62 4.20
CA GLU A 48 -2.41 -15.76 3.80
C GLU A 48 -2.59 -15.49 2.28
N GLU A 49 -3.22 -16.45 1.60
CA GLU A 49 -3.40 -16.47 0.15
C GLU A 49 -4.88 -16.43 -0.28
N ALA A 50 -5.83 -16.51 0.67
CA ALA A 50 -7.26 -16.45 0.39
C ALA A 50 -7.62 -15.20 -0.43
N PRO A 51 -8.61 -15.29 -1.35
CA PRO A 51 -9.10 -14.13 -2.10
C PRO A 51 -9.51 -12.98 -1.20
N LEU A 52 -10.24 -13.27 -0.11
CA LEU A 52 -10.58 -12.32 0.93
C LEU A 52 -9.99 -12.81 2.26
N ALA A 53 -9.27 -11.94 2.96
CA ALA A 53 -8.85 -12.18 4.33
C ALA A 53 -9.17 -10.96 5.19
N ILE A 54 -9.71 -11.21 6.37
CA ILE A 54 -10.12 -10.20 7.35
C ILE A 54 -9.38 -10.50 8.65
N HIS A 55 -8.79 -9.48 9.27
CA HIS A 55 -8.11 -9.60 10.55
C HIS A 55 -8.53 -8.49 11.50
N GLU A 56 -9.23 -8.90 12.56
CA GLU A 56 -9.44 -8.09 13.75
C GLU A 56 -8.11 -8.04 14.52
N LYS A 57 -7.50 -6.85 14.58
CA LYS A 57 -6.21 -6.61 15.22
C LYS A 57 -6.36 -5.72 16.44
N SER A 58 -5.49 -5.91 17.43
CA SER A 58 -5.24 -4.88 18.44
C SER A 58 -4.33 -3.77 17.90
N ARG A 59 -4.22 -2.67 18.65
CA ARG A 59 -3.29 -1.58 18.34
C ARG A 59 -1.84 -2.03 18.55
N ARG A 60 -0.91 -1.47 17.77
CA ARG A 60 0.54 -1.70 17.87
C ARG A 60 0.98 -3.17 17.68
N THR A 61 0.26 -3.89 16.82
CA THR A 61 0.55 -5.29 16.46
C THR A 61 1.47 -5.44 15.23
N GLY A 62 1.74 -4.37 14.49
CA GLY A 62 2.60 -4.44 13.30
C GLY A 62 2.03 -5.24 12.12
N ILE A 63 0.73 -5.57 12.13
CA ILE A 63 0.07 -6.25 10.99
C ILE A 63 0.16 -5.43 9.70
N THR A 64 -0.07 -4.11 9.77
CA THR A 64 0.07 -3.22 8.61
C THR A 64 1.48 -3.29 8.01
N PHE A 65 2.51 -3.39 8.85
CA PHE A 65 3.90 -3.56 8.40
C PHE A 65 4.13 -4.92 7.74
N ALA A 66 3.58 -6.00 8.29
CA ALA A 66 3.63 -7.32 7.64
C ALA A 66 2.92 -7.33 6.27
N GLN A 67 1.78 -6.63 6.16
CA GLN A 67 1.07 -6.47 4.90
C GLN A 67 1.87 -5.67 3.88
N ALA A 68 2.55 -4.60 4.29
CA ALA A 68 3.47 -3.84 3.42
C ALA A 68 4.56 -4.74 2.82
N GLY A 69 5.13 -5.65 3.61
CA GLY A 69 6.07 -6.65 3.12
C GLY A 69 5.45 -7.62 2.13
N LYS A 70 4.24 -8.11 2.40
CA LYS A 70 3.52 -9.00 1.47
C LYS A 70 3.23 -8.31 0.14
N ASP A 71 2.85 -7.04 0.19
CA ASP A 71 2.54 -6.24 -0.99
C ASP A 71 3.80 -5.95 -1.82
N ALA A 72 4.89 -5.54 -1.16
CA ALA A 72 6.19 -5.37 -1.82
C ALA A 72 6.66 -6.67 -2.49
N LEU A 73 6.55 -7.81 -1.80
CA LEU A 73 6.89 -9.11 -2.38
C LEU A 73 5.99 -9.45 -3.57
N THR A 74 4.68 -9.23 -3.46
CA THR A 74 3.72 -9.52 -4.54
C THR A 74 4.00 -8.66 -5.77
N ALA A 75 4.20 -7.36 -5.60
CA ALA A 75 4.52 -6.46 -6.70
C ALA A 75 5.90 -6.74 -7.32
N SER A 76 6.86 -7.29 -6.56
CA SER A 76 8.17 -7.64 -7.10
C SER A 76 8.18 -8.90 -8.00
N LYS A 77 7.15 -9.76 -7.91
CA LYS A 77 7.09 -11.03 -8.65
C LYS A 77 6.66 -10.81 -10.11
N PRO A 78 7.13 -11.62 -11.07
CA PRO A 78 6.56 -11.64 -12.41
C PRO A 78 5.13 -12.18 -12.40
N ARG A 79 4.34 -11.85 -13.44
CA ARG A 79 2.93 -12.29 -13.56
C ARG A 79 2.77 -13.81 -13.49
N SER A 80 3.70 -14.57 -14.06
CA SER A 80 3.73 -16.05 -14.04
C SER A 80 3.87 -16.65 -12.64
N ARG A 81 4.34 -15.88 -11.66
CA ARG A 81 4.49 -16.26 -10.24
C ARG A 81 3.45 -15.57 -9.35
N GLY A 82 2.36 -15.09 -9.95
CA GLY A 82 1.26 -14.44 -9.25
C GLY A 82 1.52 -12.98 -8.89
N GLY A 83 2.48 -12.30 -9.54
CA GLY A 83 2.72 -10.88 -9.36
C GLY A 83 1.58 -10.00 -9.89
N ARG A 84 1.33 -8.88 -9.20
CA ARG A 84 0.16 -8.00 -9.37
C ARG A 84 0.49 -6.60 -8.87
N ASN A 85 -0.30 -5.61 -9.29
CA ASN A 85 -0.33 -4.34 -8.56
C ASN A 85 -0.92 -4.56 -7.18
N THR A 86 -0.47 -3.78 -6.20
CA THR A 86 -1.04 -3.77 -4.86
C THR A 86 -1.41 -2.35 -4.46
N PHE A 87 -2.53 -2.22 -3.76
CA PHE A 87 -3.10 -0.94 -3.39
C PHE A 87 -3.37 -0.92 -1.90
N TYR A 88 -2.96 0.15 -1.23
CA TYR A 88 -3.22 0.38 0.17
C TYR A 88 -4.19 1.55 0.33
N ILE A 89 -5.16 1.38 1.21
CA ILE A 89 -6.18 2.38 1.51
C ILE A 89 -6.16 2.61 3.02
N GLY A 90 -5.64 3.77 3.41
CA GLY A 90 -5.65 4.26 4.78
C GLY A 90 -6.68 5.37 4.96
N THR A 91 -7.03 5.70 6.20
CA THR A 91 -7.97 6.78 6.52
C THR A 91 -7.35 8.17 6.43
N LYS A 92 -6.00 8.26 6.44
CA LYS A 92 -5.25 9.52 6.48
C LYS A 92 -4.03 9.49 5.56
N LYS A 93 -3.57 10.68 5.18
CA LYS A 93 -2.38 10.87 4.33
C LYS A 93 -1.11 10.32 5.00
N GLU A 94 -0.97 10.55 6.31
CA GLU A 94 0.19 10.10 7.09
C GLU A 94 0.29 8.56 7.08
N MET A 95 -0.84 7.85 7.18
CA MET A 95 -0.86 6.39 7.08
C MET A 95 -0.39 5.89 5.71
N ALA A 96 -0.78 6.58 4.64
CA ALA A 96 -0.32 6.25 3.29
C ALA A 96 1.21 6.45 3.13
N LEU A 97 1.76 7.51 3.72
CA LEU A 97 3.21 7.76 3.78
C LEU A 97 3.94 6.69 4.61
N GLU A 98 3.46 6.37 5.81
CA GLU A 98 4.04 5.32 6.64
C GLU A 98 4.02 3.97 5.92
N TYR A 99 2.92 3.67 5.22
CA TYR A 99 2.80 2.44 4.45
C TYR A 99 3.79 2.38 3.29
N ILE A 100 3.90 3.45 2.48
CA ILE A 100 4.83 3.46 1.35
C ILE A 100 6.29 3.40 1.82
N ALA A 101 6.60 4.02 2.97
CA ALA A 101 7.90 3.89 3.62
C ALA A 101 8.22 2.46 4.04
N ALA A 102 7.27 1.77 4.66
CA ALA A 102 7.43 0.35 4.98
C ALA A 102 7.64 -0.49 3.71
N VAL A 103 6.87 -0.25 2.65
CA VAL A 103 7.03 -0.92 1.35
C VAL A 103 8.42 -0.65 0.75
N ALA A 104 8.93 0.57 0.84
CA ALA A 104 10.28 0.92 0.37
C ALA A 104 11.37 0.13 1.10
N LEU A 105 11.25 -0.03 2.42
CA LEU A 105 12.15 -0.86 3.22
C LEU A 105 12.17 -2.31 2.71
N PHE A 106 10.99 -2.92 2.53
CA PHE A 106 10.90 -4.29 2.03
C PHE A 106 11.37 -4.42 0.59
N ALA A 107 11.07 -3.43 -0.27
CA ALA A 107 11.52 -3.42 -1.66
C ALA A 107 13.06 -3.42 -1.74
N LYS A 108 13.73 -2.63 -0.88
CA LYS A 108 15.20 -2.61 -0.72
C LYS A 108 15.72 -3.95 -0.21
N ALA A 109 15.04 -4.56 0.77
CA ALA A 109 15.44 -5.86 1.32
C ALA A 109 15.26 -7.03 0.33
N TYR A 110 14.16 -7.07 -0.42
CA TYR A 110 13.88 -8.13 -1.40
C TYR A 110 14.68 -8.00 -2.70
N ASN A 111 15.25 -6.82 -2.95
CA ASN A 111 15.86 -6.50 -4.23
C ASN A 111 17.10 -5.64 -3.95
N ALA A 112 18.26 -6.29 -3.76
CA ALA A 112 19.59 -5.70 -3.49
C ALA A 112 20.13 -4.77 -4.62
N GLY A 113 19.27 -3.92 -5.18
CA GLY A 113 19.47 -3.10 -6.38
C GLY A 113 18.18 -2.51 -6.98
N ALA A 114 17.01 -2.62 -6.36
CA ALA A 114 15.86 -1.81 -6.78
C ALA A 114 16.03 -0.37 -6.29
N LYS A 115 16.18 0.57 -7.21
CA LYS A 115 15.84 1.96 -6.95
C LYS A 115 14.31 2.03 -6.83
N ALA A 116 13.80 1.93 -5.60
CA ALA A 116 12.41 2.23 -5.31
C ALA A 116 12.25 3.75 -5.33
N SER A 117 12.09 4.33 -6.53
CA SER A 117 11.67 5.72 -6.64
C SER A 117 10.24 5.81 -6.14
N VAL A 118 10.02 6.67 -5.15
CA VAL A 118 8.68 7.00 -4.68
C VAL A 118 8.17 8.14 -5.52
N TYR A 119 6.96 7.98 -6.03
CA TYR A 119 6.29 8.98 -6.84
C TYR A 119 5.08 9.52 -6.08
N GLU A 120 4.93 10.83 -6.12
CA GLU A 120 3.69 11.53 -5.82
C GLU A 120 2.92 11.71 -7.13
N VAL A 121 1.69 11.20 -7.15
CA VAL A 121 0.79 11.30 -8.30
C VAL A 121 -0.45 12.08 -7.87
N PRO A 122 -0.77 13.21 -8.52
CA PRO A 122 -2.06 13.86 -8.35
C PRO A 122 -3.14 12.96 -8.93
N PHE A 123 -4.07 12.51 -8.09
CA PHE A 123 -5.30 11.86 -8.52
C PHE A 123 -6.44 12.87 -8.34
N TRP A 124 -7.12 13.22 -9.43
CA TRP A 124 -8.27 14.12 -9.36
C TRP A 124 -9.53 13.28 -9.14
N ASP A 125 -10.24 13.58 -8.05
CA ASP A 125 -11.59 13.09 -7.87
C ASP A 125 -12.56 14.02 -8.62
N ASP A 126 -13.11 13.53 -9.73
CA ASP A 126 -14.07 14.26 -10.57
C ASP A 126 -15.32 14.72 -9.78
N ASP A 127 -15.64 14.04 -8.66
CA ASP A 127 -16.83 14.34 -7.85
C ASP A 127 -16.59 15.40 -6.77
N ASN A 128 -15.35 15.65 -6.33
CA ASN A 128 -15.06 16.50 -5.17
C ASN A 128 -14.05 17.64 -5.42
N GLU A 129 -13.55 17.84 -6.64
CA GLU A 129 -12.56 18.87 -7.00
C GLU A 129 -11.35 18.92 -6.05
N ARG A 130 -10.97 17.76 -5.49
CA ARG A 130 -9.86 17.64 -4.54
C ARG A 130 -8.69 16.91 -5.19
N GLU A 131 -7.50 17.46 -5.01
CA GLU A 131 -6.25 16.81 -5.36
C GLU A 131 -5.96 15.72 -4.32
N ILE A 132 -6.07 14.46 -4.73
CA ILE A 132 -5.70 13.30 -3.92
C ILE A 132 -4.24 12.98 -4.20
N LEU A 133 -3.38 13.19 -3.21
CA LEU A 133 -1.99 12.79 -3.28
C LEU A 133 -1.90 11.28 -3.08
N SER A 134 -1.39 10.59 -4.09
CA SER A 134 -1.09 9.16 -4.02
C SER A 134 0.41 8.91 -4.05
N TYR A 135 0.88 8.04 -3.17
CA TYR A 135 2.27 7.62 -3.10
C TYR A 135 2.44 6.26 -3.76
N MET A 136 3.48 6.09 -4.56
CA MET A 136 3.66 4.87 -5.34
C MET A 136 5.13 4.46 -5.46
N ILE A 137 5.37 3.16 -5.34
CA ILE A 137 6.64 2.51 -5.70
C ILE A 137 6.40 1.63 -6.92
N ARG A 138 7.20 1.82 -7.96
CA ARG A 138 7.20 0.98 -9.16
C ARG A 138 8.28 -0.10 -9.05
N PHE A 139 7.99 -1.29 -9.56
CA PHE A 139 8.91 -2.42 -9.66
C PHE A 139 9.23 -2.67 -11.14
N PRO A 140 10.28 -2.04 -11.72
CA PRO A 140 10.49 -2.07 -13.17
C PRO A 140 10.67 -3.48 -13.76
N LYS A 141 11.30 -4.39 -13.01
CA LYS A 141 11.55 -5.77 -13.46
C LYS A 141 10.27 -6.59 -13.61
N SER A 142 9.26 -6.33 -12.78
CA SER A 142 7.97 -7.04 -12.83
C SER A 142 6.89 -6.26 -13.60
N GLY A 143 7.06 -4.95 -13.73
CA GLY A 143 6.07 -4.05 -14.35
C GLY A 143 4.92 -3.65 -13.42
N PHE A 144 4.94 -4.10 -12.15
CA PHE A 144 3.89 -3.78 -11.17
C PHE A 144 4.26 -2.61 -10.27
N LYS A 145 3.28 -2.17 -9.48
CA LYS A 145 3.42 -1.09 -8.50
C LYS A 145 2.76 -1.44 -7.17
N VAL A 146 3.26 -0.83 -6.10
CA VAL A 146 2.52 -0.65 -4.86
C VAL A 146 2.09 0.80 -4.81
N GLN A 147 0.81 1.07 -4.53
CA GLN A 147 0.26 2.42 -4.50
C GLN A 147 -0.58 2.62 -3.23
N ALA A 148 -0.23 3.62 -2.44
CA ALA A 148 -1.02 4.07 -1.30
C ALA A 148 -1.98 5.19 -1.74
N LEU A 149 -3.25 5.01 -1.41
CA LEU A 149 -4.38 5.85 -1.79
C LEU A 149 -5.03 6.40 -0.51
N SER A 150 -5.59 7.61 -0.59
CA SER A 150 -6.50 8.11 0.43
C SER A 150 -7.85 7.38 0.36
N SER A 151 -8.62 7.42 1.45
CA SER A 151 -9.89 6.72 1.69
C SER A 151 -11.09 7.23 0.88
N ASN A 152 -10.94 7.41 -0.44
CA ASN A 152 -12.07 7.71 -1.32
C ASN A 152 -12.49 6.43 -2.08
N PRO A 153 -13.73 5.93 -1.92
CA PRO A 153 -14.25 4.77 -2.64
C PRO A 153 -14.17 4.88 -4.17
N ALA A 154 -14.21 6.10 -4.73
CA ALA A 154 -14.05 6.34 -6.17
C ALA A 154 -12.70 5.80 -6.68
N ASN A 155 -11.64 5.91 -5.86
CA ASN A 155 -10.28 5.49 -6.22
C ASN A 155 -10.15 3.97 -6.41
N ILE A 156 -11.08 3.19 -5.86
CA ILE A 156 -11.04 1.71 -5.89
C ILE A 156 -11.63 1.18 -7.20
N ARG A 157 -12.55 1.93 -7.81
CA ARG A 157 -13.24 1.52 -9.03
C ARG A 157 -12.24 1.46 -10.18
N GLY A 158 -12.16 0.32 -10.84
CA GLY A 158 -11.24 0.09 -11.97
C GLY A 158 -9.81 -0.31 -11.57
N LEU A 159 -9.51 -0.44 -10.27
CA LEU A 159 -8.23 -1.02 -9.84
C LEU A 159 -8.17 -2.51 -10.19
N GLN A 160 -7.03 -2.93 -10.72
CA GLN A 160 -6.73 -4.32 -11.00
C GLN A 160 -5.48 -4.76 -10.25
N GLY A 161 -5.66 -5.58 -9.21
CA GLY A 161 -4.60 -6.00 -8.31
C GLY A 161 -5.12 -6.42 -6.94
N ASP A 162 -4.24 -6.48 -5.95
CA ASP A 162 -4.63 -6.73 -4.57
C ASP A 162 -4.91 -5.40 -3.86
N VAL A 163 -5.92 -5.38 -2.98
CA VAL A 163 -6.32 -4.20 -2.21
C VAL A 163 -6.27 -4.49 -0.72
N THR A 164 -5.53 -3.66 0.00
CA THR A 164 -5.47 -3.62 1.46
C THR A 164 -6.28 -2.43 1.95
N VAL A 165 -7.26 -2.70 2.79
CA VAL A 165 -8.06 -1.72 3.52
C VAL A 165 -7.63 -1.75 4.98
N ASP A 166 -7.01 -0.66 5.44
CA ASP A 166 -6.60 -0.48 6.83
C ASP A 166 -7.61 0.35 7.62
N GLU A 167 -7.69 0.05 8.91
CA GLU A 167 -8.69 0.57 9.85
C GLU A 167 -10.10 0.53 9.24
N ALA A 168 -10.47 -0.61 8.66
CA ALA A 168 -11.70 -0.76 7.88
C ALA A 168 -12.97 -0.33 8.63
N ALA A 169 -13.05 -0.58 9.95
CA ALA A 169 -14.19 -0.16 10.77
C ALA A 169 -14.31 1.37 10.94
N HIS A 170 -13.22 2.10 10.71
CA HIS A 170 -13.15 3.56 10.84
C HIS A 170 -13.28 4.29 9.49
N GLN A 171 -13.59 3.57 8.42
CA GLN A 171 -13.81 4.13 7.10
C GLN A 171 -15.20 4.80 7.03
N PRO A 172 -15.30 6.09 6.63
CA PRO A 172 -16.57 6.83 6.61
C PRO A 172 -17.66 6.15 5.77
N GLU A 173 -17.27 5.52 4.66
CA GLU A 173 -18.18 4.89 3.69
C GLU A 173 -17.85 3.40 3.49
N LEU A 174 -17.77 2.65 4.58
CA LEU A 174 -17.43 1.22 4.55
C LEU A 174 -18.31 0.42 3.57
N ALA A 175 -19.61 0.68 3.52
CA ALA A 175 -20.53 -0.04 2.63
C ALA A 175 -20.22 0.18 1.13
N GLU A 176 -19.93 1.41 0.72
CA GLU A 176 -19.56 1.73 -0.66
C GLU A 176 -18.17 1.19 -1.01
N MET A 177 -17.23 1.27 -0.07
CA MET A 177 -15.93 0.65 -0.20
C MET A 177 -16.05 -0.87 -0.42
N LEU A 178 -16.87 -1.56 0.38
CA LEU A 178 -17.11 -3.01 0.26
C LEU A 178 -17.65 -3.41 -1.12
N LYS A 179 -18.55 -2.61 -1.70
CA LYS A 179 -19.02 -2.82 -3.08
C LYS A 179 -17.87 -2.70 -4.09
N ALA A 180 -16.99 -1.72 -3.89
CA ALA A 180 -15.85 -1.52 -4.78
C ALA A 180 -14.80 -2.65 -4.67
N VAL A 181 -14.45 -3.11 -3.46
CA VAL A 181 -13.52 -4.25 -3.30
C VAL A 181 -14.11 -5.58 -3.78
N GLN A 182 -15.44 -5.76 -3.78
CA GLN A 182 -16.06 -6.94 -4.37
C GLN A 182 -15.74 -7.08 -5.87
N ALA A 183 -15.71 -5.97 -6.60
CA ALA A 183 -15.33 -5.98 -8.02
C ALA A 183 -13.87 -6.41 -8.23
N VAL A 184 -12.97 -6.03 -7.32
CA VAL A 184 -11.56 -6.43 -7.36
C VAL A 184 -11.40 -7.95 -7.26
N LEU A 185 -12.18 -8.59 -6.38
CA LEU A 185 -12.19 -10.06 -6.24
C LEU A 185 -12.62 -10.74 -7.54
N MET A 186 -13.62 -10.19 -8.24
CA MET A 186 -14.11 -10.76 -9.51
C MET A 186 -13.03 -10.75 -10.61
N TRP A 187 -12.06 -9.84 -10.53
CA TRP A 187 -10.97 -9.72 -11.50
C TRP A 187 -9.71 -10.50 -11.09
N GLY A 188 -9.83 -11.38 -10.08
CA GLY A 188 -8.75 -12.24 -9.59
C GLY A 188 -7.78 -11.56 -8.63
N GLY A 189 -8.10 -10.34 -8.18
CA GLY A 189 -7.39 -9.66 -7.11
C GLY A 189 -7.68 -10.27 -5.74
N ARG A 190 -6.85 -9.93 -4.74
CA ARG A 190 -7.08 -10.25 -3.34
C ARG A 190 -7.51 -9.01 -2.56
N VAL A 191 -8.33 -9.21 -1.54
CA VAL A 191 -8.75 -8.18 -0.60
C VAL A 191 -8.23 -8.54 0.80
N ARG A 192 -7.62 -7.57 1.46
CA ARG A 192 -7.09 -7.66 2.82
C ARG A 192 -7.76 -6.58 3.65
N MET A 193 -8.54 -6.95 4.64
CA MET A 193 -9.16 -5.98 5.55
C MET A 193 -8.55 -6.16 6.93
N ILE A 194 -7.93 -5.10 7.44
CA ILE A 194 -7.33 -5.10 8.78
C ILE A 194 -7.96 -3.95 9.56
N SER A 195 -8.42 -4.22 10.79
CA SER A 195 -9.06 -3.20 11.61
C SER A 195 -8.96 -3.50 13.09
N THR A 196 -8.91 -2.44 13.89
CA THR A 196 -9.32 -2.50 15.29
C THR A 196 -10.83 -2.54 15.45
#